data_AF-A0A450VQL1-F1
#
_entry.id   AF-A0A450VQL1-F1
#
_cell.length_a   1.000
_cell.length_b   1.000
_cell.length_c   1.000
_cell.angle_alpha   90.00
_cell.angle_beta   90.00
_cell.angle_gamma   90.00
#
_symmetry.space_group_name_H-M   'P 1'
#
loop_
_entity.id
_entity.type
_entity.pdbx_description
1 polymer ?
#
loop_
_entity_poly.entity_id
_entity_poly.type
_entity_poly.pdbx_seq_one_letter_code
_entity_poly.pdbx_strand_id
1 'polypeptide(L)'
;MARPKKTNPNRAIDAGIAILDNLTYRPAQILEQVFEDDFLRRILSSHHVGLLAPPCSDKELLKAIEERGIDVLSVFPSAVVASQLTGRFGKQVSADIYLCRSMAKNAPRLEIFRVVDGLDAADVRTAMHDILHIAYTPHEPVNTREIFKKIVADGLEYVGGGVNQSMSEEDAVTVLYFCKRQPIAEVSKIELFLSGRHSLASITETTQSTSVSLNTSCQK
;
A
#
# COMPACT_ATOMS: atom_id res chain seq x y z
N MET A 1 -20.95 -19.89 21.48
CA MET A 1 -19.87 -19.15 20.79
C MET A 1 -20.36 -18.75 19.41
N ALA A 2 -20.52 -17.45 19.14
CA ALA A 2 -20.93 -16.97 17.83
C ALA A 2 -19.78 -17.19 16.83
N ARG A 3 -20.04 -17.85 15.69
CA ARG A 3 -19.04 -17.99 14.62
C ARG A 3 -18.65 -16.57 14.15
N PRO A 4 -17.36 -16.24 14.04
CA PRO A 4 -16.94 -14.95 13.49
C PRO A 4 -17.52 -14.81 12.08
N LYS A 5 -18.20 -13.69 11.80
CA LYS A 5 -18.74 -13.40 10.47
C LYS A 5 -17.60 -13.49 9.46
N LYS A 6 -17.70 -14.40 8.49
CA LYS A 6 -16.74 -14.48 7.38
C LYS A 6 -16.72 -13.13 6.67
N THR A 7 -15.59 -12.42 6.69
CA THR A 7 -15.36 -11.30 5.80
C THR A 7 -15.27 -11.88 4.39
N ASN A 8 -16.24 -11.56 3.54
CA ASN A 8 -16.34 -12.11 2.20
C ASN A 8 -15.24 -11.49 1.30
N PRO A 9 -14.36 -12.27 0.64
CA PRO A 9 -13.40 -11.78 -0.36
C PRO A 9 -14.00 -10.78 -1.33
N ASN A 10 -15.24 -11.03 -1.74
CA ASN A 10 -16.01 -10.15 -2.60
C ASN A 10 -16.04 -8.70 -2.10
N ARG A 11 -16.34 -8.49 -0.81
CA ARG A 11 -16.43 -7.14 -0.24
C ARG A 11 -15.10 -6.41 -0.19
N ALA A 12 -14.00 -7.11 0.07
CA ALA A 12 -12.68 -6.50 0.12
C ALA A 12 -12.23 -6.07 -1.28
N ILE A 13 -12.48 -6.92 -2.28
CA ILE A 13 -12.18 -6.59 -3.67
C ILE A 13 -13.10 -5.46 -4.15
N ASP A 14 -14.39 -5.47 -3.80
CA ASP A 14 -15.32 -4.38 -4.13
C ASP A 14 -14.85 -3.03 -3.57
N ALA A 15 -14.33 -3.01 -2.34
CA ALA A 15 -13.74 -1.80 -1.75
C ALA A 15 -12.49 -1.35 -2.52
N GLY A 16 -11.61 -2.29 -2.88
CA GLY A 16 -10.45 -2.01 -3.73
C GLY A 16 -10.85 -1.42 -5.09
N ILE A 17 -11.87 -1.99 -5.74
CA ILE A 17 -12.44 -1.49 -7.00
C ILE A 17 -13.00 -0.10 -6.83
N ALA A 18 -13.78 0.16 -5.77
CA ALA A 18 -14.34 1.49 -5.54
C ALA A 18 -13.23 2.56 -5.39
N ILE A 19 -12.11 2.21 -4.75
CA ILE A 19 -10.94 3.10 -4.68
C ILE A 19 -10.32 3.28 -6.06
N LEU A 20 -10.10 2.21 -6.84
CA LEU A 20 -9.57 2.29 -8.20
C LEU A 20 -10.44 3.14 -9.12
N ASP A 21 -11.76 2.99 -9.05
CA ASP A 21 -12.69 3.77 -9.85
C ASP A 21 -12.57 5.25 -9.49
N ASN A 22 -12.53 5.59 -8.20
CA ASN A 22 -12.30 6.97 -7.77
C ASN A 22 -10.95 7.51 -8.27
N LEU A 23 -9.88 6.72 -8.22
CA LEU A 23 -8.58 7.13 -8.75
C LEU A 23 -8.57 7.27 -10.27
N THR A 24 -9.37 6.47 -10.99
CA THR A 24 -9.46 6.51 -12.45
C THR A 24 -10.28 7.72 -12.92
N TYR A 25 -11.41 7.99 -12.28
CA TYR A 25 -12.35 9.03 -12.71
C TYR A 25 -12.10 10.39 -12.05
N ARG A 26 -11.42 10.43 -10.91
CA ARG A 26 -11.19 11.65 -10.11
C ARG A 26 -9.74 11.76 -9.57
N PRO A 27 -8.70 11.46 -10.36
CA PRO A 27 -7.32 11.40 -9.88
C PRO A 27 -6.85 12.72 -9.23
N ALA A 28 -7.14 13.86 -9.86
CA ALA A 28 -6.78 15.17 -9.34
C ALA A 28 -7.45 15.43 -7.98
N GLN A 29 -8.76 15.21 -7.86
CA GLN A 29 -9.49 15.43 -6.61
C GLN A 29 -8.96 14.56 -5.46
N ILE A 30 -8.56 13.33 -5.74
CA ILE A 30 -7.95 12.46 -4.71
C ILE A 30 -6.58 12.99 -4.30
N LEU A 31 -5.73 13.40 -5.26
CA LEU A 31 -4.45 14.04 -4.95
C LEU A 31 -4.62 15.31 -4.10
N GLU A 32 -5.62 16.13 -4.39
CA GLU A 32 -5.96 17.34 -3.61
C GLU A 32 -6.40 17.05 -2.17
N GLN A 33 -7.03 15.90 -1.93
CA GLN A 33 -7.40 15.49 -0.58
C GLN A 33 -6.19 14.92 0.18
N VAL A 34 -5.26 14.28 -0.53
CA VAL A 34 -4.08 13.63 0.05
C VAL A 34 -2.99 14.63 0.40
N PHE A 35 -2.62 15.48 -0.56
CA PHE A 35 -1.51 16.42 -0.48
C PHE A 35 -2.01 17.86 -0.52
N GLU A 36 -1.50 18.69 0.38
CA GLU A 36 -1.74 20.13 0.39
C GLU A 36 -0.74 20.86 -0.53
N ASP A 37 0.48 20.34 -0.67
CA ASP A 37 1.55 20.94 -1.47
C ASP A 37 1.30 20.81 -3.00
N ASP A 38 1.23 21.95 -3.68
CA ASP A 38 1.03 22.06 -5.14
C ASP A 38 2.06 21.27 -5.96
N PHE A 39 3.31 21.23 -5.49
CA PHE A 39 4.35 20.52 -6.20
C PHE A 39 4.10 19.01 -6.15
N LEU A 40 3.72 18.46 -4.99
CA LEU A 40 3.35 17.04 -4.87
C LEU A 40 2.17 16.69 -5.77
N ARG A 41 1.11 17.51 -5.73
CA ARG A 41 -0.09 17.32 -6.59
C ARG A 41 0.24 17.37 -8.08
N ARG A 42 1.24 18.16 -8.46
CA ARG A 42 1.68 18.31 -9.84
C ARG A 42 2.57 17.18 -10.32
N ILE A 43 3.43 16.60 -9.47
CA ILE A 43 4.47 15.63 -9.90
C ILE A 43 4.08 14.17 -9.65
N LEU A 44 3.14 13.91 -8.74
CA LEU A 44 2.71 12.55 -8.39
C LEU A 44 1.50 12.12 -9.22
N SER A 45 1.47 10.84 -9.56
CA SER A 45 0.29 10.17 -10.12
C SER A 45 0.02 8.86 -9.39
N SER A 46 -1.24 8.45 -9.34
CA SER A 46 -1.62 7.17 -8.74
C SER A 46 -1.08 6.02 -9.56
N HIS A 47 -0.41 5.08 -8.89
CA HIS A 47 0.25 3.94 -9.50
C HIS A 47 -0.56 2.64 -9.33
N HIS A 48 -0.88 2.29 -8.08
CA HIS A 48 -1.70 1.14 -7.75
C HIS A 48 -2.47 1.34 -6.44
N VAL A 49 -3.45 0.47 -6.20
CA VAL A 49 -4.09 0.27 -4.89
C VAL A 49 -3.68 -1.08 -4.37
N GLY A 50 -3.14 -1.14 -3.15
CA GLY A 50 -2.78 -2.38 -2.48
C GLY A 50 -3.79 -2.72 -1.39
N LEU A 51 -4.24 -3.97 -1.32
CA LEU A 51 -5.15 -4.44 -0.27
C LEU A 51 -4.87 -5.88 0.14
N LEU A 52 -5.07 -6.18 1.42
CA LEU A 52 -5.00 -7.56 1.92
C LEU A 52 -6.36 -8.24 1.75
N ALA A 53 -6.38 -9.36 1.02
CA ALA A 53 -7.55 -10.20 0.92
C ALA A 53 -7.91 -10.80 2.29
N PRO A 54 -9.21 -10.95 2.60
CA PRO A 54 -9.62 -11.69 3.78
C PRO A 54 -9.21 -13.16 3.64
N PRO A 55 -9.25 -13.94 4.74
CA PRO A 55 -8.88 -15.35 4.73
C PRO A 55 -9.65 -16.14 3.67
N CYS A 56 -8.94 -16.61 2.65
CA CYS A 56 -9.49 -17.39 1.55
C CYS A 56 -8.42 -18.27 0.90
N SER A 57 -8.86 -19.29 0.20
CA SER A 57 -8.00 -20.08 -0.69
C SER A 57 -7.66 -19.31 -1.96
N ASP A 58 -6.56 -19.70 -2.62
CA ASP A 58 -6.18 -19.21 -3.95
C ASP A 58 -7.35 -19.29 -4.95
N LYS A 59 -8.02 -20.44 -5.01
CA LYS A 59 -9.19 -20.66 -5.89
C LYS A 59 -10.36 -19.72 -5.59
N GLU A 60 -10.66 -19.46 -4.32
CA GLU A 60 -11.71 -18.53 -3.93
C GLU A 60 -11.36 -17.09 -4.33
N LEU A 61 -10.09 -16.70 -4.15
CA LEU A 61 -9.63 -15.36 -4.52
C LEU A 61 -9.66 -15.15 -6.04
N LEU A 62 -9.09 -16.06 -6.82
CA LEU A 62 -9.11 -16.00 -8.28
C LEU A 62 -10.53 -15.91 -8.84
N LYS A 63 -11.44 -16.75 -8.32
CA LYS A 63 -12.85 -16.70 -8.70
C LYS A 63 -13.47 -15.35 -8.36
N ALA A 64 -13.19 -14.79 -7.18
CA ALA A 64 -13.71 -13.49 -6.79
C ALA A 64 -13.18 -12.35 -7.68
N ILE A 65 -11.93 -12.42 -8.13
CA ILE A 65 -11.34 -11.46 -9.07
C ILE A 65 -12.01 -11.58 -10.44
N GLU A 66 -12.14 -12.81 -10.97
CA GLU A 66 -12.75 -13.10 -12.27
C GLU A 66 -14.21 -12.64 -12.34
N GLU A 67 -15.01 -12.88 -11.29
CA GLU A 67 -16.41 -12.45 -11.18
C GLU A 67 -16.60 -10.91 -11.30
N ARG A 68 -15.52 -10.13 -11.13
CA ARG A 68 -15.51 -8.67 -11.24
C ARG A 68 -14.96 -8.17 -12.57
N GLY A 69 -14.61 -9.07 -13.49
CA GLY A 69 -14.05 -8.72 -14.79
C GLY A 69 -12.68 -8.04 -14.67
N ILE A 70 -11.87 -8.43 -13.68
CA ILE A 70 -10.51 -7.96 -13.49
C ILE A 70 -9.54 -9.03 -13.99
N ASP A 71 -8.54 -8.62 -14.75
CA ASP A 71 -7.50 -9.51 -15.24
C ASP A 71 -6.39 -9.67 -14.19
N VAL A 72 -6.00 -10.91 -13.91
CA VAL A 72 -4.77 -11.21 -13.17
C VAL A 72 -3.61 -11.23 -14.15
N LEU A 73 -2.66 -10.30 -13.99
CA LEU A 73 -1.49 -10.18 -14.84
C LEU A 73 -0.36 -11.12 -14.39
N SER A 74 -0.14 -11.21 -13.08
CA SER A 74 0.88 -12.07 -12.49
C SER A 74 0.57 -12.38 -11.03
N VAL A 75 1.14 -13.49 -10.54
CA VAL A 75 1.11 -13.88 -9.13
C VAL A 75 2.53 -14.18 -8.67
N PHE A 76 2.97 -13.58 -7.57
CA PHE A 76 4.33 -13.74 -7.06
C PHE A 76 4.42 -13.47 -5.55
N PRO A 77 5.43 -14.00 -4.84
CA PRO A 77 5.58 -13.77 -3.40
C PRO A 77 5.83 -12.30 -3.05
N SER A 78 5.20 -11.81 -1.97
CA SER A 78 5.43 -10.48 -1.39
C SER A 78 6.43 -10.52 -0.24
N ALA A 79 7.68 -10.15 -0.50
CA ALA A 79 8.67 -10.03 0.58
C ALA A 79 8.32 -8.89 1.57
N VAL A 80 7.79 -7.77 1.06
CA VAL A 80 7.48 -6.57 1.86
C VAL A 80 6.30 -6.83 2.80
N VAL A 81 5.17 -7.30 2.28
CA VAL A 81 3.99 -7.57 3.12
C VAL A 81 4.23 -8.74 4.07
N ALA A 82 4.94 -9.79 3.62
CA ALA A 82 5.35 -10.88 4.51
C ALA A 82 6.20 -10.38 5.69
N SER A 83 7.17 -9.51 5.43
CA SER A 83 8.03 -8.91 6.47
C SER A 83 7.22 -8.04 7.44
N GLN A 84 6.33 -7.18 6.92
CA GLN A 84 5.47 -6.33 7.76
C GLN A 84 4.57 -7.15 8.68
N LEU A 85 3.90 -8.18 8.14
CA LEU A 85 3.05 -9.07 8.92
C LEU A 85 3.87 -9.90 9.92
N THR A 86 5.05 -10.37 9.52
CA THR A 86 5.97 -11.09 10.41
C THR A 86 6.36 -10.24 11.61
N GLY A 87 6.75 -8.98 11.37
CA GLY A 87 7.10 -8.04 12.42
C GLY A 87 5.92 -7.72 13.34
N ARG A 88 4.71 -7.55 12.78
CA ARG A 88 3.50 -7.25 13.56
C ARG A 88 3.09 -8.40 14.49
N PHE A 89 3.13 -9.63 14.01
CA PHE A 89 2.59 -10.78 14.75
C PHE A 89 3.67 -11.63 15.46
N GLY A 90 4.95 -11.37 15.21
CA GLY A 90 6.05 -12.17 15.76
C GLY A 90 6.06 -13.61 15.24
N LYS A 91 5.47 -13.86 14.07
CA LYS A 91 5.34 -15.19 13.43
C LYS A 91 5.96 -15.12 12.04
N GLN A 92 6.53 -16.22 11.55
CA GLN A 92 6.93 -16.27 10.14
C GLN A 92 5.68 -16.30 9.26
N VAL A 93 5.50 -15.26 8.43
CA VAL A 93 4.35 -15.13 7.52
C VAL A 93 4.81 -15.20 6.07
N SER A 94 4.03 -15.89 5.24
CA SER A 94 4.20 -15.91 3.79
C SER A 94 2.98 -15.27 3.13
N ALA A 95 3.20 -14.41 2.14
CA ALA A 95 2.13 -13.74 1.40
C ALA A 95 2.44 -13.70 -0.10
N ASP A 96 1.41 -13.82 -0.92
CA ASP A 96 1.47 -13.64 -2.38
C ASP A 96 0.84 -12.30 -2.77
N ILE A 97 1.28 -11.75 -3.91
CA ILE A 97 0.67 -10.61 -4.60
C ILE A 97 -0.02 -11.14 -5.85
N TYR A 98 -1.29 -10.80 -6.02
CA TYR A 98 -2.00 -10.91 -7.29
C TYR A 98 -2.00 -9.53 -7.92
N LEU A 99 -1.16 -9.34 -8.92
CA LEU A 99 -1.11 -8.09 -9.67
C LEU A 99 -2.21 -8.11 -10.71
N CYS A 100 -3.16 -7.21 -10.54
CA CYS A 100 -4.41 -7.16 -11.28
C CYS A 100 -4.54 -5.84 -12.06
N ARG A 101 -5.33 -5.88 -13.13
CA ARG A 101 -5.65 -4.71 -13.95
C ARG A 101 -7.15 -4.66 -14.24
N SER A 102 -7.74 -3.47 -14.04
CA SER A 102 -9.09 -3.18 -14.52
C SER A 102 -9.10 -3.05 -16.05
N MET A 103 -10.21 -3.44 -16.67
CA MET A 103 -10.42 -3.33 -18.14
C MET A 103 -10.43 -1.88 -18.65
N ALA A 104 -10.58 -0.90 -17.76
CA ALA A 104 -10.51 0.52 -18.13
C ALA A 104 -9.08 0.90 -18.55
N LYS A 105 -8.95 1.50 -19.75
CA LYS A 105 -7.66 2.04 -20.23
C LYS A 105 -7.13 3.07 -19.22
N ASN A 106 -5.85 2.95 -18.86
CA ASN A 106 -5.12 3.83 -17.95
C ASN A 106 -5.55 3.79 -16.48
N ALA A 107 -6.36 2.82 -16.06
CA ALA A 107 -6.64 2.64 -14.64
C ALA A 107 -5.36 2.27 -13.86
N PRO A 108 -5.18 2.77 -12.62
CA PRO A 108 -4.17 2.26 -11.71
C PRO A 108 -4.29 0.75 -11.54
N ARG A 109 -3.19 0.08 -11.20
CA ARG A 109 -3.19 -1.36 -10.97
C ARG A 109 -3.82 -1.69 -9.61
N LEU A 110 -4.27 -2.92 -9.45
CA LEU A 110 -4.71 -3.46 -8.17
C LEU A 110 -3.72 -4.52 -7.71
N GLU A 111 -3.20 -4.40 -6.50
CA GLU A 111 -2.40 -5.43 -5.85
C GLU A 111 -3.22 -6.05 -4.74
N ILE A 112 -3.54 -7.34 -4.89
CA ILE A 112 -4.27 -8.07 -3.85
C ILE A 112 -3.28 -9.01 -3.16
N PHE A 113 -3.03 -8.75 -1.87
CA PHE A 113 -2.17 -9.58 -1.06
C PHE A 113 -2.97 -10.74 -0.45
N ARG A 114 -2.47 -11.97 -0.56
CA ARG A 114 -3.06 -13.14 0.09
C ARG A 114 -2.05 -13.73 1.06
N VAL A 115 -2.44 -13.90 2.33
CA VAL A 115 -1.62 -14.68 3.26
C VAL A 115 -1.71 -16.15 2.88
N VAL A 116 -0.55 -16.75 2.65
CA VAL A 116 -0.39 -18.17 2.29
C VAL A 116 -0.30 -19.02 3.54
N ASP A 117 0.48 -18.56 4.52
CA ASP A 117 0.77 -19.28 5.76
C ASP A 117 1.20 -18.31 6.89
N GLY A 118 1.15 -18.79 8.13
CA GLY A 118 1.69 -18.13 9.31
C GLY A 118 0.68 -17.34 10.15
N LEU A 119 -0.49 -17.01 9.60
CA LEU A 119 -1.54 -16.26 10.30
C LEU A 119 -2.88 -17.00 10.25
N ASP A 120 -3.64 -16.88 11.34
CA ASP A 120 -5.02 -17.35 11.36
C ASP A 120 -5.99 -16.32 10.76
N ALA A 121 -7.25 -16.73 10.64
CA ALA A 121 -8.26 -15.88 10.03
C ALA A 121 -8.55 -14.58 10.80
N ALA A 122 -8.35 -14.57 12.13
CA ALA A 122 -8.54 -13.38 12.96
C ALA A 122 -7.36 -12.42 12.78
N ASP A 123 -6.14 -12.93 12.80
CA ASP A 123 -4.91 -12.16 12.55
C ASP A 123 -5.01 -11.41 11.22
N VAL A 124 -5.32 -12.13 10.13
CA VAL A 124 -5.48 -11.52 8.79
C VAL A 124 -6.52 -10.41 8.79
N ARG A 125 -7.70 -10.62 9.40
CA ARG A 125 -8.76 -9.60 9.45
C ARG A 125 -8.30 -8.33 10.17
N THR A 126 -7.55 -8.47 11.26
CA THR A 126 -7.02 -7.31 11.99
C THR A 126 -5.90 -6.57 11.23
N ALA A 127 -5.25 -7.24 10.28
CA ALA A 127 -4.17 -6.69 9.47
C ALA A 127 -4.65 -6.02 8.17
N MET A 128 -5.91 -6.21 7.77
CA MET A 128 -6.41 -5.72 6.48
C MET A 128 -6.23 -4.21 6.30
N HIS A 129 -6.49 -3.44 7.35
CA HIS A 129 -6.37 -1.97 7.30
C HIS A 129 -4.92 -1.48 7.26
N ASP A 130 -3.97 -2.21 7.82
CA ASP A 130 -2.54 -1.82 7.81
C ASP A 130 -1.89 -1.98 6.43
N ILE A 131 -2.47 -2.88 5.62
CA ILE A 131 -1.99 -3.18 4.28
C ILE A 131 -2.73 -2.35 3.23
N LEU A 132 -3.95 -1.88 3.49
CA LEU A 132 -4.66 -1.02 2.55
C LEU A 132 -3.88 0.27 2.29
N HIS A 133 -3.48 0.52 1.05
CA HIS A 133 -2.77 1.74 0.66
C HIS A 133 -3.07 2.15 -0.80
N ILE A 134 -2.84 3.44 -1.08
CA ILE A 134 -2.73 3.96 -2.44
C ILE A 134 -1.25 4.28 -2.69
N ALA A 135 -0.69 3.71 -3.75
CA ALA A 135 0.65 4.04 -4.20
C ALA A 135 0.64 5.19 -5.19
N TYR A 136 1.58 6.09 -5.02
CA TYR A 136 1.87 7.21 -5.91
C TYR A 136 3.28 7.09 -6.47
N THR A 137 3.46 7.50 -7.72
CA THR A 137 4.78 7.52 -8.37
C THR A 137 5.02 8.87 -9.04
N PRO A 138 6.26 9.38 -9.05
CA PRO A 138 6.60 10.56 -9.83
C PRO A 138 6.52 10.25 -11.33
N HIS A 139 5.87 11.11 -12.13
CA HIS A 139 5.87 10.95 -13.59
C HIS A 139 7.01 11.69 -14.30
N GLU A 140 7.82 12.44 -13.55
CA GLU A 140 9.05 13.07 -14.01
C GLU A 140 10.21 12.79 -13.02
N PRO A 141 11.48 12.83 -13.47
CA PRO A 141 12.62 12.66 -12.57
C PRO A 141 12.68 13.77 -11.52
N VAL A 142 12.63 13.41 -10.24
CA VAL A 142 12.66 14.34 -9.11
C VAL A 142 13.58 13.80 -8.02
N ASN A 143 14.18 14.69 -7.25
CA ASN A 143 14.96 14.32 -6.07
C ASN A 143 14.05 13.65 -5.01
N THR A 144 14.27 12.37 -4.76
CA THR A 144 13.51 11.58 -3.77
C THR A 144 13.46 12.23 -2.38
N ARG A 145 14.55 12.87 -1.94
CA ARG A 145 14.61 13.55 -0.63
C ARG A 145 13.73 14.79 -0.60
N GLU A 146 13.58 15.48 -1.73
CA GLU A 146 12.69 16.63 -1.84
C GLU A 146 11.22 16.20 -1.72
N ILE A 147 10.80 15.16 -2.45
CA ILE A 147 9.45 14.60 -2.34
C ILE A 147 9.17 14.17 -0.90
N PHE A 148 10.09 13.41 -0.29
CA PHE A 148 9.96 12.96 1.09
C PHE A 148 9.72 14.12 2.06
N LYS A 149 10.54 15.17 1.99
CA LYS A 149 10.41 16.34 2.87
C LYS A 149 9.06 17.04 2.71
N LYS A 150 8.56 17.15 1.49
CA LYS A 150 7.25 17.76 1.21
C LYS A 150 6.11 16.91 1.74
N ILE A 151 6.15 15.59 1.55
CA ILE A 151 5.13 14.67 2.09
C ILE A 151 5.06 14.80 3.62
N VAL A 152 6.21 14.89 4.30
CA VAL A 152 6.26 15.09 5.75
C VAL A 152 5.78 16.49 6.15
N ALA A 153 6.09 17.53 5.38
CA ALA A 153 5.61 18.89 5.61
C ALA A 153 4.09 19.01 5.48
N ASP A 154 3.46 18.20 4.61
CA ASP A 154 2.01 18.04 4.46
C ASP A 154 1.36 17.28 5.64
N GLY A 155 2.14 16.93 6.66
CA GLY A 155 1.65 16.32 7.90
C GLY A 155 1.50 14.81 7.86
N LEU A 156 2.04 14.13 6.83
CA LEU A 156 2.09 12.68 6.79
C LEU A 156 3.30 12.15 7.57
N GLU A 157 3.09 11.05 8.29
CA GLU A 157 4.12 10.41 9.12
C GLU A 157 4.77 9.25 8.35
N TYR A 158 6.10 9.25 8.25
CA TYR A 158 6.83 8.13 7.67
C TYR A 158 6.79 6.92 8.61
N VAL A 159 6.31 5.78 8.11
CA VAL A 159 6.10 4.55 8.92
C VAL A 159 6.96 3.37 8.47
N GLY A 160 7.85 3.58 7.50
CA GLY A 160 8.79 2.57 7.02
C GLY A 160 8.80 2.45 5.51
N GLY A 161 9.51 1.45 5.00
CA GLY A 161 9.74 1.30 3.58
C GLY A 161 10.72 0.17 3.31
N GLY A 162 11.11 0.02 2.05
CA GLY A 162 12.03 -1.02 1.64
C GLY A 162 12.57 -0.80 0.24
N VAL A 163 13.64 -1.53 -0.07
CA VAL A 163 14.20 -1.61 -1.41
C VAL A 163 14.12 -3.06 -1.85
N ASN A 164 13.61 -3.30 -3.05
CA ASN A 164 13.63 -4.64 -3.62
C ASN A 164 15.05 -4.98 -4.09
N GLN A 165 15.82 -5.67 -3.24
CA GLN A 165 17.24 -5.96 -3.50
C GLN A 165 17.49 -7.07 -4.51
N SER A 166 16.48 -7.90 -4.84
CA SER A 166 16.65 -9.02 -5.77
C SER A 166 16.66 -8.60 -7.24
N MET A 167 16.39 -7.33 -7.53
CA MET A 167 16.35 -6.78 -8.88
C MET A 167 17.67 -6.12 -9.27
N SER A 168 17.93 -5.97 -10.57
CA SER A 168 19.03 -5.15 -11.08
C SER A 168 18.92 -3.71 -10.55
N GLU A 169 19.98 -2.91 -10.62
CA GLU A 169 19.91 -1.51 -10.17
C GLU A 169 18.91 -0.68 -11.00
N GLU A 170 18.84 -0.95 -12.31
CA GLU A 170 17.94 -0.30 -13.26
C GLU A 170 16.46 -0.67 -13.02
N ASP A 171 16.21 -1.91 -12.59
CA ASP A 171 14.86 -2.41 -12.31
C ASP A 171 14.47 -2.32 -10.83
N ALA A 172 15.39 -1.87 -9.97
CA ALA A 172 15.12 -1.80 -8.55
C ALA A 172 13.96 -0.85 -8.26
N VAL A 173 13.27 -1.13 -7.17
CA VAL A 173 12.19 -0.28 -6.68
C VAL A 173 12.46 0.03 -5.21
N THR A 174 12.31 1.29 -4.87
CA THR A 174 12.25 1.76 -3.48
C THR A 174 10.82 2.17 -3.16
N VAL A 175 10.28 1.65 -2.05
CA VAL A 175 8.96 2.00 -1.53
C VAL A 175 9.09 2.69 -0.19
N LEU A 176 8.35 3.79 0.00
CA LEU A 176 8.25 4.51 1.27
C LEU A 176 6.79 4.59 1.69
N TYR A 177 6.46 4.15 2.89
CA TYR A 177 5.12 4.19 3.43
C TYR A 177 4.94 5.38 4.37
N PHE A 178 3.80 6.04 4.22
CA PHE A 178 3.39 7.12 5.10
C PHE A 178 1.97 6.89 5.59
N CYS A 179 1.70 7.27 6.83
CA CYS A 179 0.35 7.31 7.40
C CYS A 179 -0.12 8.75 7.51
N LYS A 180 -1.38 9.01 7.16
CA LYS A 180 -2.00 10.32 7.41
C LYS A 180 -2.57 10.32 8.83
N ARG A 181 -2.34 11.39 9.60
CA ARG A 181 -2.85 11.55 10.98
C ARG A 181 -4.37 11.47 11.07
N GLN A 182 -5.07 11.82 9.99
CA GLN A 182 -6.51 11.62 9.82
C GLN A 182 -6.77 10.91 8.49
N PRO A 183 -7.57 9.83 8.45
CA PRO A 183 -7.88 9.13 7.21
C PRO A 183 -8.64 10.03 6.23
N ILE A 184 -8.33 9.92 4.93
CA ILE A 184 -9.17 10.45 3.86
C ILE A 184 -9.86 9.27 3.21
N ALA A 185 -11.19 9.33 3.05
CA ALA A 185 -11.93 8.38 2.23
C ALA A 185 -11.51 6.90 2.44
N GLU A 186 -11.41 6.49 3.70
CA GLU A 186 -11.05 5.12 4.15
C GLU A 186 -9.58 4.69 3.97
N VAL A 187 -8.72 5.53 3.39
CA VAL A 187 -7.29 5.25 3.20
C VAL A 187 -6.45 6.01 4.22
N SER A 188 -5.83 5.27 5.13
CA SER A 188 -4.95 5.82 6.17
C SER A 188 -3.47 5.79 5.78
N LYS A 189 -3.10 5.05 4.73
CA LYS A 189 -1.72 4.79 4.34
C LYS A 189 -1.51 5.08 2.86
N ILE A 190 -0.41 5.74 2.53
CA ILE A 190 0.06 5.90 1.16
C ILE A 190 1.42 5.23 1.00
N GLU A 191 1.73 4.85 -0.24
CA GLU A 191 3.05 4.38 -0.64
C GLU A 191 3.62 5.36 -1.68
N LEU A 192 4.87 5.77 -1.52
CA LEU A 192 5.64 6.42 -2.57
C LEU A 192 6.48 5.35 -3.27
N PHE A 193 6.11 5.05 -4.51
CA PHE A 193 6.73 4.04 -5.37
C PHE A 193 7.76 4.70 -6.29
N LEU A 194 9.03 4.36 -6.11
CA LEU A 194 10.16 5.02 -6.76
C LEU A 194 10.99 3.99 -7.54
N SER A 195 11.21 4.26 -8.82
CA SER A 195 12.18 3.51 -9.62
C SER A 195 13.61 3.80 -9.14
N GLY A 196 14.44 2.76 -9.09
CA GLY A 196 15.83 2.79 -8.64
C GLY A 196 16.05 2.41 -7.17
N ARG A 197 17.33 2.22 -6.81
CA ARG A 197 17.78 2.00 -5.44
C ARG A 197 18.05 3.32 -4.75
N HIS A 198 17.18 3.72 -3.85
CA HIS A 198 17.37 4.92 -3.03
C HIS A 198 17.68 4.51 -1.58
N SER A 199 18.77 5.03 -1.03
CA SER A 199 19.12 4.75 0.37
C SER A 199 18.11 5.37 1.33
N LEU A 200 17.46 4.53 2.13
CA LEU A 200 16.48 4.99 3.13
C LEU A 200 17.12 5.94 4.16
N ALA A 201 18.39 5.72 4.51
CA ALA A 201 19.13 6.58 5.44
C ALA A 201 19.28 7.99 4.86
N SER A 202 19.73 8.12 3.61
CA SER A 202 19.94 9.44 2.99
C SER A 202 18.65 10.21 2.74
N ILE A 203 17.52 9.50 2.62
CA ILE A 203 16.19 10.10 2.52
C ILE A 203 15.73 10.63 3.89
N THR A 204 15.91 9.85 4.96
CA THR A 204 15.27 10.08 6.27
C THR A 204 16.12 10.89 7.28
N GLU A 205 17.43 11.03 7.05
CA GLU A 205 18.42 11.68 7.94
C GLU A 205 18.09 13.11 8.40
N THR A 206 17.12 13.78 7.77
CA THR A 206 16.74 15.15 8.16
C THR A 206 15.72 15.20 9.31
N THR A 207 15.13 14.06 9.70
CA THR A 207 14.01 14.04 10.65
C THR A 207 14.43 13.69 12.09
N GLN A 208 15.68 13.26 12.31
CA GLN A 208 16.17 12.82 13.64
C GLN A 208 16.56 13.95 14.60
N SER A 209 16.35 15.23 14.26
CA SER A 209 16.68 16.36 15.15
C SER A 209 15.58 16.74 16.15
N THR A 210 14.47 16.00 16.24
CA THR A 210 13.48 16.17 17.32
C THR A 210 13.09 14.81 17.87
N SER A 211 13.96 14.24 18.71
CA SER A 211 13.58 13.15 19.61
C SER A 211 12.60 13.68 20.66
N VAL A 212 11.32 13.81 20.28
CA VAL A 212 10.24 13.73 21.25
C VAL A 212 10.05 12.26 21.55
N SER A 213 10.30 11.87 22.80
CA SER A 213 10.05 10.54 23.31
C SER A 213 8.61 10.12 22.97
N LEU A 214 8.46 9.26 21.97
CA LEU A 214 7.18 8.65 21.61
C LEU A 214 6.84 7.59 22.64
N ASN A 215 5.98 7.98 23.58
CA ASN A 215 5.16 7.04 24.33
C ASN A 215 4.35 6.22 23.31
N THR A 216 4.54 4.91 23.37
CA THR A 216 3.71 3.90 22.72
C THR A 216 2.24 4.06 23.15
N SER A 217 1.42 4.68 22.31
CA SER A 217 -0.03 4.47 22.32
C SER A 217 -0.67 5.02 21.05
N CYS A 218 -0.67 4.21 20.00
CA CYS A 218 -1.69 4.30 18.95
C CYS A 218 -2.72 3.20 19.20
N GLN A 219 -3.45 3.31 20.33
CA GLN A 219 -4.70 2.59 20.60
C GLN A 219 -5.52 3.38 21.64
N LYS A 220 -6.68 3.87 21.23
CA LYS A 220 -7.98 3.63 21.88
C LYS A 220 -9.11 4.00 20.93
#